data_AF-A0A530AC61-F1
#
_entry.id   AF-A0A530AC61-F1
#
_cell.length_a   1.000
_cell.length_b   1.000
_cell.length_c   1.000
_cell.angle_alpha   90.00
_cell.angle_beta   90.00
_cell.angle_gamma   90.00
#
_symmetry.space_group_name_H-M   'P 1'
#
loop_
_entity.id
_entity.type
_entity.pdbx_description
1 polymer ?
#
loop_
_entity_poly.entity_id
_entity_poly.type
_entity_poly.pdbx_seq_one_letter_code
_entity_poly.pdbx_strand_id
1 'polypeptide(L)'
;MKPSKDISRLIEIMAALRAPKTGCPWDIEQNFSTIAPYTIEEAYEVADAIARGDFDDLREELGDLLLQVVYHAQMAEEIGEFAFGDVVEAITTKMIRRHPHVFGDEKARSAGMAKGMWEKIKAEEKAEKRSARIARGLDPEDHGKGYLD
;
A
#
# COMPACT_ATOMS: atom_id res chain seq x y z
N MET A 1 9.62 24.18 -4.19
CA MET A 1 8.35 23.45 -3.99
C MET A 1 7.67 23.97 -2.71
N LYS A 2 6.34 23.85 -2.53
CA LYS A 2 5.63 24.27 -1.29
C LYS A 2 4.88 23.07 -0.67
N PRO A 3 4.61 23.03 0.65
CA PRO A 3 3.72 22.00 1.21
C PRO A 3 2.31 22.06 0.60
N SER A 4 1.63 20.91 0.53
CA SER A 4 0.26 20.77 -0.03
C SER A 4 -0.50 19.67 0.69
N LYS A 5 -1.84 19.72 0.62
CA LYS A 5 -2.74 18.63 1.06
C LYS A 5 -2.99 17.60 -0.04
N ASP A 6 -2.46 17.85 -1.23
CA ASP A 6 -2.62 16.98 -2.39
C ASP A 6 -1.52 15.91 -2.43
N ILE A 7 -1.91 14.64 -2.58
CA ILE A 7 -0.99 13.51 -2.68
C ILE A 7 0.00 13.67 -3.83
N SER A 8 -0.39 14.34 -4.92
CA SER A 8 0.52 14.60 -6.05
C SER A 8 1.76 15.37 -5.60
N ARG A 9 1.67 16.23 -4.58
CA ARG A 9 2.84 16.93 -4.04
C ARG A 9 3.82 15.98 -3.36
N LEU A 10 3.34 14.97 -2.63
CA LEU A 10 4.23 13.99 -2.00
C LEU A 10 4.95 13.14 -3.06
N ILE A 11 4.22 12.73 -4.10
CA ILE A 11 4.79 11.99 -5.25
C ILE A 11 5.87 12.85 -5.96
N GLU A 12 5.57 14.13 -6.22
CA GLU A 12 6.54 15.09 -6.80
C GLU A 12 7.80 15.24 -5.93
N ILE A 13 7.64 15.30 -4.60
CA ILE A 13 8.76 15.39 -3.67
C ILE A 13 9.64 14.14 -3.77
N MET A 14 9.05 12.95 -3.70
CA MET A 14 9.80 11.69 -3.75
C MET A 14 10.54 11.52 -5.09
N ALA A 15 9.89 11.82 -6.20
CA ALA A 15 10.53 11.83 -7.53
C ALA A 15 11.71 12.80 -7.59
N ALA A 16 11.59 13.99 -6.98
CA ALA A 16 12.68 14.95 -6.91
C ALA A 16 13.82 14.47 -5.99
N LEU A 17 13.52 13.86 -4.85
CA LEU A 17 14.50 13.31 -3.91
C LEU A 17 15.31 12.17 -4.52
N ARG A 18 14.68 11.33 -5.36
CA ARG A 18 15.34 10.21 -6.03
C ARG A 18 15.86 10.50 -7.44
N ALA A 19 15.76 11.75 -7.91
CA ALA A 19 16.24 12.14 -9.23
C ALA A 19 17.77 11.92 -9.37
N PRO A 20 18.27 11.10 -10.33
CA PRO A 20 19.67 10.62 -10.34
C PRO A 20 20.78 11.68 -10.30
N LYS A 21 20.50 12.91 -10.73
CA LYS A 21 21.49 14.00 -10.83
C LYS A 21 21.30 15.12 -9.82
N THR A 22 20.08 15.28 -9.30
CA THR A 22 19.67 16.45 -8.50
C THR A 22 19.05 16.07 -7.17
N GLY A 23 18.79 14.78 -6.96
CA GLY A 23 18.20 14.25 -5.75
C GLY A 23 19.17 14.18 -4.58
N CYS A 24 18.63 13.74 -3.46
CA CYS A 24 19.37 13.50 -2.24
C CYS A 24 20.20 12.22 -2.39
N PRO A 25 21.53 12.24 -2.12
CA PRO A 25 22.37 11.06 -2.23
C PRO A 25 21.90 9.88 -1.37
N TRP A 26 21.45 10.17 -0.14
CA TRP A 26 20.90 9.16 0.75
C TRP A 26 19.64 8.55 0.19
N ASP A 27 18.75 9.34 -0.42
CA ASP A 27 17.54 8.79 -1.00
C ASP A 27 17.84 7.92 -2.21
N ILE A 28 18.73 8.36 -3.09
CA ILE A 28 19.08 7.65 -4.32
C ILE A 28 19.70 6.27 -4.03
N GLU A 29 20.52 6.13 -2.98
CA GLU A 29 21.19 4.87 -2.66
C GLU A 29 20.27 3.79 -2.05
N GLN A 30 19.06 4.16 -1.60
CA GLN A 30 18.13 3.21 -1.00
C GLN A 30 17.52 2.24 -2.02
N ASN A 31 17.20 1.04 -1.52
CA ASN A 31 16.47 0.00 -2.24
C ASN A 31 15.32 -0.56 -1.37
N PHE A 32 14.51 -1.46 -1.93
CA PHE A 32 13.36 -2.05 -1.23
C PHE A 32 13.72 -2.67 0.12
N SER A 33 14.88 -3.33 0.23
CA SER A 33 15.30 -4.00 1.47
C SER A 33 15.79 -3.02 2.52
N THR A 34 16.39 -1.89 2.14
CA THR A 34 16.86 -0.89 3.11
C THR A 34 15.73 -0.02 3.64
N ILE A 35 14.65 0.18 2.87
CA ILE A 35 13.46 0.94 3.31
C ILE A 35 12.48 0.08 4.12
N ALA A 36 12.41 -1.23 3.90
CA ALA A 36 11.44 -2.10 4.57
C ALA A 36 11.44 -2.02 6.11
N PRO A 37 12.59 -1.92 6.82
CA PRO A 37 12.59 -1.74 8.28
C PRO A 37 11.88 -0.46 8.74
N TYR A 38 12.05 0.66 8.02
CA TYR A 38 11.37 1.92 8.34
C TYR A 38 9.85 1.78 8.21
N THR A 39 9.37 1.04 7.20
CA THR A 39 7.92 0.74 7.07
C THR A 39 7.36 0.03 8.30
N ILE A 40 8.16 -0.83 8.94
CA ILE A 40 7.75 -1.53 10.16
C ILE A 40 7.77 -0.56 11.34
N GLU A 41 8.82 0.25 11.46
CA GLU A 41 8.96 1.29 12.49
C GLU A 41 7.77 2.24 12.51
N GLU A 42 7.42 2.87 11.38
CA GLU A 42 6.30 3.82 11.33
C GLU A 42 4.95 3.15 11.67
N ALA A 43 4.79 1.86 11.36
CA ALA A 43 3.58 1.14 11.74
C ALA A 43 3.48 0.93 13.26
N TYR A 44 4.62 0.78 13.95
CA TYR A 44 4.68 0.75 15.41
C TYR A 44 4.43 2.13 16.02
N GLU A 45 4.99 3.20 15.45
CA GLU A 45 4.77 4.57 15.92
C GLU A 45 3.31 4.99 15.76
N VAL A 46 2.66 4.66 14.64
CA VAL A 46 1.20 4.82 14.47
C VAL A 46 0.43 4.11 15.59
N ALA A 47 0.81 2.87 15.93
CA ALA A 47 0.14 2.12 17.00
C ALA A 47 0.38 2.74 18.38
N ASP A 48 1.58 3.26 18.65
CA ASP A 48 1.92 3.95 19.90
C ASP A 48 1.15 5.25 20.06
N ALA A 49 1.09 6.09 19.01
CA ALA A 49 0.32 7.32 19.00
C ALA A 49 -1.17 7.07 19.29
N ILE A 50 -1.75 6.00 18.72
CA ILE A 50 -3.11 5.55 19.03
C ILE A 50 -3.25 5.16 20.49
N ALA A 51 -2.30 4.38 21.03
CA ALA A 51 -2.34 3.93 22.42
C ALA A 51 -2.26 5.09 23.42
N ARG A 52 -1.53 6.16 23.07
CA ARG A 52 -1.45 7.39 23.86
C ARG A 52 -2.63 8.35 23.65
N GLY A 53 -3.42 8.15 22.60
CA GLY A 53 -4.50 9.07 22.23
C GLY A 53 -3.98 10.43 21.73
N ASP A 54 -2.77 10.45 21.18
CA ASP A 54 -2.13 11.66 20.68
C ASP A 54 -2.44 11.83 19.19
N PHE A 55 -3.39 12.72 18.88
CA PHE A 55 -3.87 12.91 17.51
C PHE A 55 -2.97 13.79 16.64
N ASP A 56 -2.14 14.65 17.26
CA ASP A 56 -1.17 15.43 16.49
C ASP A 56 -0.03 14.52 16.04
N ASP A 57 0.43 13.66 16.93
CA ASP A 57 1.44 12.65 16.64
C ASP A 57 0.93 11.60 15.65
N LEU A 58 -0.29 11.08 15.86
CA LEU A 58 -0.93 10.15 14.91
C LEU A 58 -0.99 10.72 13.49
N ARG A 59 -1.23 12.03 13.34
CA ARG A 59 -1.22 12.68 12.01
C ARG A 59 0.17 12.66 11.38
N GLU A 60 1.22 12.88 12.17
CA GLU A 60 2.61 12.88 11.72
C GLU A 60 3.03 11.46 11.32
N GLU A 61 2.81 10.47 12.18
CA GLU A 61 3.17 9.07 11.93
C GLU A 61 2.39 8.44 10.76
N LEU A 62 1.12 8.81 10.56
CA LEU A 62 0.37 8.40 9.35
C LEU A 62 0.97 9.02 8.08
N GLY A 63 1.57 10.21 8.19
CA GLY A 63 2.29 10.86 7.11
C GLY A 63 3.58 10.12 6.77
N ASP A 64 4.35 9.71 7.78
CA ASP A 64 5.61 8.98 7.61
C ASP A 64 5.36 7.56 7.10
N LEU A 65 4.34 6.87 7.59
CA LEU A 65 3.92 5.59 7.02
C LEU A 65 3.50 5.73 5.55
N LEU A 66 2.78 6.80 5.19
CA LEU A 66 2.42 7.09 3.81
C LEU A 66 3.65 7.42 2.94
N LEU A 67 4.66 8.10 3.49
CA LEU A 67 5.92 8.35 2.82
C LEU A 67 6.59 7.04 2.41
N GLN A 68 6.62 6.02 3.28
CA GLN A 68 7.20 4.72 2.95
C GLN A 68 6.51 4.05 1.76
N VAL A 69 5.18 4.17 1.65
CA VAL A 69 4.41 3.65 0.49
C VAL A 69 4.81 4.37 -0.81
N VAL A 70 4.90 5.70 -0.78
CA VAL A 70 5.32 6.50 -1.95
C VAL A 70 6.77 6.19 -2.33
N TYR A 71 7.64 5.96 -1.35
CA TYR A 71 9.03 5.58 -1.56
C TYR A 71 9.15 4.28 -2.36
N HIS A 72 8.49 3.22 -1.89
CA HIS A 72 8.49 1.93 -2.59
C HIS A 72 7.86 2.01 -3.98
N ALA A 73 6.78 2.79 -4.14
CA ALA A 73 6.16 3.00 -5.44
C ALA A 73 7.10 3.73 -6.41
N GLN A 74 7.82 4.75 -5.95
CA GLN A 74 8.81 5.47 -6.77
C GLN A 74 9.94 4.52 -7.21
N MET A 75 10.48 3.70 -6.30
CA MET A 75 11.50 2.70 -6.66
C MET A 75 11.00 1.64 -7.64
N ALA A 76 9.73 1.22 -7.53
CA ALA A 76 9.12 0.29 -8.47
C ALA A 76 8.92 0.92 -9.85
N GLU A 77 8.56 2.21 -9.89
CA GLU A 77 8.37 2.94 -11.14
C GLU A 77 9.71 3.13 -11.87
N GLU A 78 10.78 3.42 -11.13
CA GLU A 78 12.15 3.56 -11.66
C GLU A 78 12.64 2.30 -12.40
N ILE A 79 12.19 1.12 -11.98
CA ILE A 79 12.54 -0.17 -12.60
C ILE A 79 11.45 -0.71 -13.54
N GLY A 80 10.37 0.05 -13.77
CA GLY A 80 9.29 -0.30 -14.70
C GLY A 80 8.35 -1.39 -14.21
N GLU A 81 8.24 -1.61 -12.90
CA GLU A 81 7.35 -2.63 -12.32
C GLU A 81 5.91 -2.13 -12.12
N PHE A 82 5.74 -1.02 -11.40
CA PHE A 82 4.45 -0.36 -11.16
C PHE A 82 4.68 1.06 -10.62
N ALA A 83 3.67 1.92 -10.72
CA ALA A 83 3.66 3.28 -10.17
C ALA A 83 2.71 3.41 -8.97
N PHE A 84 2.75 4.57 -8.30
CA PHE A 84 1.86 4.84 -7.16
C PHE A 84 0.37 4.68 -7.49
N GLY A 85 -0.04 5.05 -8.72
CA GLY A 85 -1.40 4.87 -9.20
C GLY A 85 -1.88 3.42 -9.16
N ASP A 86 -1.00 2.46 -9.47
CA ASP A 86 -1.32 1.03 -9.45
C ASP A 86 -1.53 0.53 -8.01
N VAL A 87 -0.78 1.07 -7.05
CA VAL A 87 -1.00 0.78 -5.61
C VAL A 87 -2.40 1.23 -5.18
N VAL A 88 -2.80 2.44 -5.57
CA VAL A 88 -4.13 3.00 -5.29
C VAL A 88 -5.23 2.18 -5.97
N GLU A 89 -5.05 1.81 -7.24
CA GLU A 89 -5.99 0.98 -7.99
C GLU A 89 -6.16 -0.40 -7.31
N ALA A 90 -5.06 -1.03 -6.90
CA ALA A 90 -5.08 -2.34 -6.26
C ALA A 90 -5.88 -2.32 -4.95
N ILE A 91 -5.63 -1.33 -4.07
CA ILE A 91 -6.35 -1.24 -2.79
C ILE A 91 -7.80 -0.84 -2.99
N THR A 92 -8.10 0.09 -3.89
CA THR A 92 -9.49 0.54 -4.12
C THR A 92 -10.34 -0.55 -4.77
N THR A 93 -9.80 -1.27 -5.75
CA THR A 93 -10.45 -2.46 -6.35
C THR A 93 -10.78 -3.50 -5.28
N LYS A 94 -9.81 -3.81 -4.41
CA LYS A 94 -9.99 -4.75 -3.31
C LYS A 94 -11.07 -4.28 -2.32
N MET A 95 -11.05 -3.00 -1.94
CA MET A 95 -12.02 -2.45 -0.98
C MET A 95 -13.43 -2.41 -1.56
N ILE A 96 -13.60 -2.01 -2.81
CA ILE A 96 -14.90 -2.02 -3.51
C ILE A 96 -15.46 -3.44 -3.57
N ARG A 97 -14.62 -4.41 -3.99
CA ARG A 97 -15.02 -5.82 -4.08
C ARG A 97 -15.41 -6.42 -2.72
N ARG A 98 -14.68 -6.08 -1.65
CA ARG A 98 -14.92 -6.62 -0.29
C ARG A 98 -16.12 -6.00 0.42
N HIS A 99 -16.67 -4.89 -0.09
CA HIS A 99 -17.81 -4.18 0.50
C HIS A 99 -18.97 -4.03 -0.49
N PRO A 100 -19.52 -5.12 -1.05
CA PRO A 100 -20.63 -5.04 -1.99
C PRO A 100 -21.91 -4.50 -1.33
N HIS A 101 -22.03 -4.62 -0.01
CA HIS A 101 -23.11 -4.00 0.76
C HIS A 101 -23.03 -2.47 0.81
N VAL A 102 -21.87 -1.87 0.51
CA VAL A 102 -21.67 -0.41 0.42
C VAL A 102 -21.67 0.04 -1.04
N PHE A 103 -20.89 -0.64 -1.89
CA PHE A 103 -20.59 -0.20 -3.26
C PHE A 103 -21.34 -0.96 -4.36
N GLY A 104 -22.04 -2.05 -4.03
CA GLY A 104 -22.78 -2.87 -4.98
C GLY A 104 -24.16 -2.30 -5.35
N ASP A 105 -24.90 -3.09 -6.13
CA ASP A 105 -26.27 -2.81 -6.53
C ASP A 105 -27.26 -2.92 -5.37
N GLU A 106 -28.53 -2.57 -5.61
CA GLU A 106 -29.58 -2.56 -4.59
C GLU A 106 -29.74 -3.94 -3.92
N LYS A 107 -29.61 -5.03 -4.68
CA LYS A 107 -29.67 -6.39 -4.16
C LYS A 107 -28.52 -6.68 -3.21
N ALA A 108 -27.30 -6.27 -3.55
CA ALA A 108 -26.12 -6.43 -2.70
C ALA A 108 -26.22 -5.59 -1.42
N ARG A 109 -26.76 -4.37 -1.50
CA ARG A 109 -27.01 -3.51 -0.33
C ARG A 109 -28.04 -4.12 0.62
N SER A 110 -29.15 -4.63 0.09
CA SER A 110 -30.19 -5.28 0.91
C SER A 110 -29.75 -6.61 1.52
N ALA A 111 -28.87 -7.36 0.84
CA ALA A 111 -28.39 -8.65 1.33
C ALA A 111 -27.38 -8.53 2.51
N GLY A 112 -26.80 -7.35 2.72
CA GLY A 112 -25.74 -7.15 3.72
C GLY A 112 -24.50 -8.03 3.49
N MET A 113 -23.66 -8.19 4.52
CA MET A 113 -22.52 -9.12 4.49
C MET A 113 -22.98 -10.55 4.81
N ALA A 114 -23.71 -11.18 3.91
CA ALA A 114 -24.15 -12.57 4.07
C ALA A 114 -22.95 -13.53 4.27
N LYS A 115 -23.09 -14.49 5.19
CA LYS A 115 -22.03 -15.42 5.68
C LYS A 115 -21.31 -16.25 4.60
N GLY A 116 -21.82 -16.32 3.36
CA GLY A 116 -21.15 -17.00 2.22
C GLY A 116 -20.47 -16.07 1.21
N MET A 117 -20.79 -14.78 1.22
CA MET A 117 -20.26 -13.83 0.24
C MET A 117 -18.78 -13.54 0.48
N TRP A 118 -18.37 -13.46 1.74
CA TRP A 118 -16.98 -13.25 2.13
C TRP A 118 -16.06 -14.39 1.68
N GLU A 119 -16.47 -15.65 1.90
CA GLU A 119 -15.70 -16.82 1.50
C GLU A 119 -15.58 -16.91 -0.03
N LYS A 120 -16.66 -16.60 -0.76
CA LYS A 120 -16.64 -16.52 -2.23
C LYS A 120 -15.64 -15.46 -2.71
N ILE A 121 -15.72 -14.24 -2.17
CA ILE A 121 -14.79 -13.16 -2.53
C ILE A 121 -13.36 -13.61 -2.27
N LYS A 122 -13.05 -14.13 -1.08
CA LYS A 122 -11.71 -14.64 -0.73
C LYS A 122 -11.21 -15.71 -1.69
N ALA A 123 -12.07 -16.64 -2.11
CA ALA A 123 -11.69 -17.69 -3.06
C ALA A 123 -11.32 -17.09 -4.43
N GLU A 124 -12.08 -16.11 -4.92
CA GLU A 124 -11.77 -15.38 -6.16
C GLU A 124 -10.45 -14.61 -6.03
N GLU A 125 -10.19 -13.90 -4.92
CA GLU A 125 -8.92 -13.19 -4.73
C GLU A 125 -7.73 -14.17 -4.66
N LYS A 126 -7.92 -15.35 -4.04
CA LYS A 126 -6.87 -16.38 -3.98
C LYS A 126 -6.55 -16.91 -5.38
N ALA A 127 -7.56 -17.16 -6.20
CA ALA A 127 -7.39 -17.61 -7.58
C ALA A 127 -6.68 -16.56 -8.45
N GLU A 128 -7.07 -15.28 -8.36
CA GLU A 128 -6.43 -14.18 -9.08
C GLU A 128 -4.95 -14.02 -8.67
N LYS A 129 -4.67 -14.01 -7.36
CA LYS A 129 -3.29 -13.94 -6.85
C LYS A 129 -2.44 -15.10 -7.34
N ARG A 130 -2.98 -16.32 -7.34
CA ARG A 130 -2.28 -17.51 -7.84
C ARG A 130 -1.92 -17.35 -9.32
N SER A 131 -2.87 -16.90 -10.15
CA SER A 131 -2.64 -16.65 -11.57
C SER A 131 -1.59 -15.56 -11.80
N ALA A 132 -1.64 -14.46 -11.04
CA ALA A 132 -0.68 -13.37 -11.12
C ALA A 132 0.75 -13.83 -10.72
N ARG A 133 0.88 -14.65 -9.68
CA ARG A 133 2.17 -15.23 -9.25
C ARG A 133 2.76 -16.14 -10.33
N ILE A 134 1.95 -17.01 -10.92
CA ILE A 134 2.38 -17.87 -12.04
C ILE A 134 2.86 -17.03 -13.22
N ALA A 135 2.13 -15.96 -13.58
CA ALA A 135 2.51 -15.07 -14.67
C ALA A 135 3.85 -14.36 -14.42
N ARG A 136 4.20 -14.11 -13.15
CA ARG A 136 5.49 -13.55 -12.73
C ARG A 136 6.58 -14.61 -12.48
N GLY A 137 6.31 -15.89 -12.75
CA GLY A 137 7.26 -16.99 -12.50
C GLY A 137 7.51 -17.26 -11.01
N LEU A 138 6.62 -16.83 -10.13
CA LEU A 138 6.67 -17.06 -8.68
C LEU A 138 5.93 -18.34 -8.30
N ASP A 139 6.24 -18.86 -7.10
CA ASP A 139 5.51 -19.99 -6.52
C ASP A 139 4.00 -19.68 -6.47
N PRO A 140 3.11 -20.54 -7.02
CA PRO A 140 1.67 -20.29 -7.01
C PRO A 140 1.06 -20.19 -5.60
N GLU A 141 1.66 -20.82 -4.59
CA GLU A 141 1.24 -20.68 -3.21
C GLU A 141 2.11 -19.63 -2.48
N ASP A 142 1.50 -18.99 -1.49
CA ASP A 142 2.21 -18.12 -0.55
C ASP A 142 2.50 -18.92 0.71
N HIS A 143 3.79 -19.17 0.96
CA HIS A 143 4.25 -20.03 2.05
C HIS A 143 4.53 -19.26 3.35
N GLY A 144 4.17 -17.97 3.44
CA GLY A 144 4.11 -17.23 4.71
C GLY A 144 5.40 -17.34 5.53
N LYS A 145 6.55 -17.01 4.92
CA LYS A 145 7.79 -16.77 5.68
C LYS A 145 8.06 -15.27 5.78
N GLY A 146 7.03 -14.50 6.09
CA GLY A 146 7.10 -13.06 6.28
C GLY A 146 7.60 -12.70 7.66
N TYR A 147 7.83 -11.39 7.89
CA TYR A 147 8.29 -10.84 9.18
C TYR A 147 7.30 -11.06 10.34
N LEU A 148 6.06 -11.45 10.06
CA LEU A 148 4.97 -11.57 11.03
C LEU A 148 4.43 -13.02 11.15
N ASP A 149 5.10 -13.98 10.50
CA ASP A 149 4.74 -15.41 10.54
C ASP A 149 5.54 -16.18 11.62
#